data_AF-A0A4U5M8Z7-F1
#
_entry.id   AF-A0A4U5M8Z7-F1
#
_cell.length_a   1.000
_cell.length_b   1.000
_cell.length_c   1.000
_cell.angle_alpha   90.00
_cell.angle_beta   90.00
_cell.angle_gamma   90.00
#
_symmetry.space_group_name_H-M   'P 1'
#
loop_
_entity.id
_entity.type
_entity.pdbx_description
1 polymer ?
#
loop_
_entity_poly.entity_id
_entity_poly.type
_entity_poly.pdbx_seq_one_letter_code
_entity_poly.pdbx_strand_id
1 'polypeptide(L)'
;MDECFLKAVDKWKRLRARFDQRQVLKGEYEFFIKFEEETFPLWGLYQQAVVGDINVPKKDYMDPEEKSWMWGWIKGNRKWHAWNKCVGLSKSDAKFLFIEEVRSLEQRLPELLEKWKDDADPRIPDESVWQPEERAEVAEAVRIGKLERRERDRIKREEEEKLGMWDE
;
A
#
# COMPACT_ATOMS: atom_id res chain seq x y z
N MET A 1 -16.81 14.27 -15.62
CA MET A 1 -15.95 13.09 -15.34
C MET A 1 -14.49 13.49 -15.12
N ASP A 2 -13.91 14.33 -15.99
CA ASP A 2 -12.50 14.74 -15.89
C ASP A 2 -12.13 15.51 -14.62
N GLU A 3 -12.99 16.44 -14.17
CA GLU A 3 -12.75 17.17 -12.91
C GLU A 3 -12.72 16.22 -11.69
N CYS A 4 -13.65 15.27 -11.63
CA CYS A 4 -13.68 14.25 -10.57
C CYS A 4 -12.42 13.36 -10.60
N PHE A 5 -11.96 13.01 -11.80
CA PHE A 5 -10.72 12.25 -11.98
C PHE A 5 -9.50 13.02 -11.49
N LEU A 6 -9.37 14.31 -11.82
CA LEU A 6 -8.26 15.16 -11.33
C LEU A 6 -8.28 15.28 -9.80
N LYS A 7 -9.45 15.49 -9.19
CA LYS A 7 -9.61 15.50 -7.72
C LYS A 7 -9.19 14.16 -7.10
N ALA A 8 -9.54 13.03 -7.72
CA ALA A 8 -9.10 11.72 -7.24
C ALA A 8 -7.58 11.52 -7.38
N VAL A 9 -6.97 12.00 -8.47
CA VAL A 9 -5.51 11.96 -8.66
C VAL A 9 -4.80 12.78 -7.58
N ASP A 10 -5.28 13.99 -7.29
CA ASP A 10 -4.71 14.83 -6.24
C ASP A 10 -4.87 14.21 -4.85
N LYS A 11 -6.01 13.58 -4.57
CA LYS A 11 -6.23 12.83 -3.34
C LYS A 11 -5.23 11.67 -3.21
N TRP A 12 -5.08 10.85 -4.25
CA TRP A 12 -4.12 9.74 -4.24
C TRP A 12 -2.68 10.23 -4.04
N LYS A 13 -2.27 11.33 -4.69
CA LYS A 13 -0.96 11.96 -4.47
C LYS A 13 -0.77 12.41 -3.02
N ARG A 14 -1.79 13.03 -2.40
CA ARG A 14 -1.75 13.44 -0.98
C ARG A 14 -1.63 12.25 -0.05
N LEU A 15 -2.37 11.16 -0.31
CA LEU A 15 -2.23 9.91 0.46
C LEU A 15 -0.80 9.38 0.38
N ARG A 16 -0.24 9.28 -0.84
CA ARG A 16 1.15 8.84 -1.05
C ARG A 16 2.17 9.73 -0.32
N ALA A 17 1.98 11.05 -0.37
CA ALA A 17 2.88 12.01 0.28
C ALA A 17 2.95 11.80 1.81
N ARG A 18 1.85 11.39 2.46
CA ARG A 18 1.87 11.04 3.89
C ARG A 18 2.76 9.86 4.20
N PHE A 19 2.82 8.85 3.33
CA PHE A 19 3.71 7.70 3.50
C PHE A 19 5.17 8.04 3.22
N ASP A 20 5.40 8.88 2.22
CA ASP A 20 6.74 9.43 1.92
C ASP A 20 7.29 10.24 3.12
N GLN A 21 6.45 11.07 3.74
CA GLN A 21 6.81 11.79 4.97
C GLN A 21 7.07 10.85 6.16
N ARG A 22 6.25 9.81 6.36
CA ARG A 22 6.47 8.80 7.41
C ARG A 22 7.81 8.08 7.23
N GLN A 23 8.12 7.71 5.99
CA GLN A 23 9.41 7.13 5.65
C GLN A 23 10.57 8.03 6.10
N VAL A 24 10.52 9.31 5.74
CA VAL A 24 11.61 10.27 6.01
C VAL A 24 11.71 10.62 7.50
N LEU A 25 10.58 10.86 8.17
CA LEU A 25 10.56 11.42 9.52
C LEU A 25 10.57 10.35 10.62
N LYS A 26 10.01 9.17 10.35
CA LYS A 26 9.84 8.10 11.35
C LYS A 26 10.64 6.84 11.03
N GLY A 27 11.34 6.79 9.90
CA GLY A 27 12.05 5.59 9.44
C GLY A 27 11.10 4.44 9.06
N GLU A 28 9.81 4.73 8.83
CA GLU A 28 8.77 3.75 8.50
C GLU A 28 8.81 3.37 7.00
N TYR A 29 9.97 2.94 6.49
CA TYR A 29 10.18 2.63 5.06
C TYR A 29 9.25 1.51 4.55
N GLU A 30 8.99 0.53 5.40
CA GLU A 30 8.15 -0.63 5.07
C GLU A 30 6.71 -0.25 4.73
N PHE A 31 6.12 0.74 5.41
CA PHE A 31 4.74 1.17 5.16
C PHE A 31 4.61 1.93 3.83
N PHE A 32 5.64 2.67 3.42
CA PHE A 32 5.67 3.25 2.08
C PHE A 32 5.73 2.18 1.00
N ILE A 33 6.52 1.12 1.22
CA ILE A 33 6.56 -0.03 0.30
C ILE A 33 5.19 -0.70 0.23
N LYS A 34 4.57 -1.03 1.37
CA LYS A 34 3.23 -1.64 1.41
C LYS A 34 2.18 -0.77 0.72
N PHE A 35 2.23 0.56 0.89
CA PHE A 35 1.35 1.48 0.18
C PHE A 35 1.57 1.47 -1.35
N GLU A 36 2.82 1.47 -1.83
CA GLU A 36 3.09 1.33 -3.27
C GLU A 36 2.57 0.00 -3.81
N GLU A 37 2.71 -1.10 -3.05
CA GLU A 37 2.20 -2.41 -3.43
C GLU A 37 0.67 -2.44 -3.55
N GLU A 38 -0.03 -1.88 -2.56
CA GLU A 38 -1.49 -1.76 -2.55
C GLU A 38 -2.02 -0.92 -3.72
N THR A 39 -1.22 0.05 -4.20
CA THR A 39 -1.66 1.04 -5.19
C THR A 39 -1.18 0.78 -6.62
N PHE A 40 -0.56 -0.38 -6.90
CA PHE A 40 -0.24 -0.75 -8.28
C PHE A 40 -1.48 -0.83 -9.21
N PRO A 41 -2.64 -1.38 -8.80
CA PRO A 41 -3.84 -1.37 -9.63
C PRO A 41 -4.30 0.06 -9.99
N LEU A 42 -4.26 0.98 -9.02
CA LEU A 42 -4.54 2.40 -9.24
C LEU A 42 -3.58 3.04 -10.27
N TRP A 43 -2.30 2.68 -10.21
CA TRP A 43 -1.32 3.12 -11.22
C TRP A 43 -1.70 2.62 -12.62
N GLY A 44 -2.13 1.36 -12.76
CA GLY A 44 -2.60 0.80 -14.02
C GLY A 44 -3.81 1.54 -14.59
N LEU A 45 -4.82 1.77 -13.76
CA LEU A 45 -6.03 2.53 -14.13
C LEU A 45 -5.70 3.97 -14.52
N TYR A 46 -4.78 4.63 -13.80
CA TYR A 46 -4.32 5.98 -14.14
C TYR A 46 -3.66 6.02 -15.52
N GLN A 47 -2.76 5.08 -15.82
CA GLN A 47 -2.12 5.01 -17.13
C GLN A 47 -3.13 4.74 -18.24
N GLN A 48 -4.07 3.81 -18.02
CA GLN A 48 -5.14 3.52 -18.98
C GLN A 48 -6.04 4.74 -19.23
N ALA A 49 -6.38 5.50 -18.18
CA ALA A 49 -7.21 6.70 -18.28
C ALA A 49 -6.54 7.84 -19.07
N VAL A 50 -5.21 7.98 -18.96
CA VAL A 50 -4.45 9.06 -19.60
C VAL A 50 -3.98 8.66 -21.00
N VAL A 51 -3.28 7.54 -21.10
CA VAL A 51 -2.62 7.08 -22.32
C VAL A 51 -3.56 6.23 -23.16
N GLY A 52 -4.31 5.31 -22.53
CA GLY A 52 -5.04 4.23 -23.20
C GLY A 52 -4.27 2.92 -23.04
N ASP A 53 -4.47 1.99 -23.98
CA ASP A 53 -3.80 0.69 -23.93
C ASP A 53 -2.27 0.83 -23.85
N ILE A 54 -1.67 -0.13 -23.13
CA ILE A 54 -0.24 -0.15 -22.89
C ILE A 54 0.55 -0.13 -24.20
N ASN A 55 1.45 0.84 -24.31
CA ASN A 55 2.26 1.08 -25.51
C ASN A 55 3.76 0.92 -25.25
N VAL A 56 4.14 0.46 -24.06
CA VAL A 56 5.52 0.17 -23.68
C VAL A 56 5.75 -1.34 -23.70
N PRO A 57 6.81 -1.83 -24.37
CA PRO A 57 7.09 -3.26 -24.42
C PRO A 57 7.39 -3.79 -23.03
N LYS A 58 6.99 -5.04 -22.76
CA LYS A 58 7.37 -5.73 -21.53
C LYS A 58 8.89 -5.90 -21.54
N LYS A 59 9.55 -5.39 -20.51
CA LYS A 59 10.99 -5.59 -20.34
C LYS A 59 11.22 -6.86 -19.53
N ASP A 60 11.46 -7.97 -20.21
CA ASP A 60 11.97 -9.19 -19.61
C ASP A 60 13.47 -9.01 -19.35
N TYR A 61 13.84 -8.71 -18.11
CA TYR A 61 15.24 -8.61 -17.69
C TYR A 61 15.67 -9.94 -17.07
N MET A 62 16.34 -10.78 -17.86
CA MET A 62 17.28 -11.78 -17.35
C MET A 62 18.66 -11.14 -17.47
N ASP A 63 19.25 -10.68 -16.37
CA ASP A 63 20.59 -10.07 -16.34
C ASP A 63 21.64 -11.13 -15.96
N PRO A 64 22.64 -11.44 -16.82
CA PRO A 64 23.74 -12.34 -16.50
C PRO A 64 24.85 -11.75 -15.59
N GLU A 65 24.92 -10.43 -15.37
CA GLU A 65 26.07 -9.76 -14.70
C GLU A 65 25.74 -9.05 -13.38
N GLU A 66 24.48 -9.14 -12.92
CA GLU A 66 23.95 -8.84 -11.58
C GLU A 66 24.66 -7.73 -10.78
N LYS A 67 24.35 -6.46 -11.10
CA LYS A 67 24.68 -5.29 -10.24
C LYS A 67 23.42 -4.68 -9.58
N SER A 68 22.63 -5.53 -8.93
CA SER A 68 21.31 -5.32 -8.28
C SER A 68 20.54 -4.00 -8.53
N TRP A 69 19.61 -4.10 -9.48
CA TRP A 69 18.66 -3.13 -10.05
C TRP A 69 17.22 -3.56 -9.68
N MET A 70 17.15 -4.56 -8.79
CA MET A 70 16.07 -5.53 -8.68
C MET A 70 14.79 -4.91 -8.13
N TRP A 71 14.91 -3.97 -7.19
CA TRP A 71 13.76 -3.27 -6.61
C TRP A 71 13.11 -2.28 -7.58
N GLY A 72 13.91 -1.58 -8.39
CA GLY A 72 13.39 -0.73 -9.48
C GLY A 72 12.69 -1.57 -10.54
N TRP A 73 13.24 -2.75 -10.85
CA TRP A 73 12.66 -3.71 -11.79
C TRP A 73 11.37 -4.35 -11.26
N ILE A 74 11.32 -4.87 -10.03
CA ILE A 74 10.11 -5.46 -9.43
C ILE A 74 8.98 -4.45 -9.43
N LYS A 75 9.24 -3.20 -9.00
CA LYS A 75 8.24 -2.12 -9.00
C LYS A 75 7.82 -1.74 -10.42
N GLY A 76 8.76 -1.61 -11.35
CA GLY A 76 8.49 -1.30 -12.75
C GLY A 76 7.66 -2.39 -13.44
N ASN A 77 7.99 -3.66 -13.21
CA ASN A 77 7.31 -4.81 -13.78
C ASN A 77 5.89 -4.96 -13.20
N ARG A 78 5.71 -4.75 -11.89
CA ARG A 78 4.37 -4.74 -11.28
C ARG A 78 3.49 -3.61 -11.82
N LYS A 79 4.05 -2.40 -12.01
CA LYS A 79 3.35 -1.28 -12.66
C LYS A 79 2.98 -1.59 -14.12
N TRP A 80 3.89 -2.21 -14.86
CA TRP A 80 3.64 -2.67 -16.23
C TRP A 80 2.48 -3.69 -16.26
N HIS A 81 2.54 -4.71 -15.40
CA HIS A 81 1.49 -5.73 -15.32
C HIS A 81 0.14 -5.15 -14.89
N ALA A 82 0.13 -4.19 -13.96
CA ALA A 82 -1.11 -3.52 -13.55
C ALA A 82 -1.75 -2.74 -14.72
N TRP A 83 -0.95 -2.03 -15.51
CA TRP A 83 -1.46 -1.34 -16.71
C TRP A 83 -1.88 -2.33 -17.80
N ASN A 84 -1.11 -3.39 -18.06
CA ASN A 84 -1.46 -4.41 -19.03
C ASN A 84 -2.79 -5.14 -18.71
N LYS A 85 -3.14 -5.27 -17.42
CA LYS A 85 -4.46 -5.82 -17.01
C LYS A 85 -5.64 -4.93 -17.41
N CYS A 86 -5.40 -3.66 -17.74
CA CYS A 86 -6.43 -2.71 -18.15
C CYS A 86 -6.62 -2.62 -19.67
N VAL A 87 -5.90 -3.41 -20.48
CA VAL A 87 -6.02 -3.40 -21.95
C VAL A 87 -7.46 -3.65 -22.38
N GLY A 88 -7.94 -2.85 -23.35
CA GLY A 88 -9.30 -2.88 -23.86
C GLY A 88 -10.33 -2.10 -23.03
N LEU A 89 -9.93 -1.57 -21.86
CA LEU A 89 -10.77 -0.68 -21.07
C LEU A 89 -10.77 0.73 -21.69
N SER A 90 -11.95 1.33 -21.85
CA SER A 90 -12.03 2.70 -22.37
C SER A 90 -11.40 3.70 -21.39
N LYS A 91 -10.92 4.84 -21.89
CA LYS A 91 -10.39 5.91 -21.02
C LYS A 91 -11.43 6.41 -20.01
N SER A 92 -12.71 6.42 -20.42
CA SER A 92 -13.82 6.86 -19.55
C SER A 92 -14.03 5.87 -18.41
N ASP A 93 -14.06 4.57 -18.71
CA ASP A 93 -14.25 3.53 -17.69
C ASP A 93 -13.04 3.45 -16.76
N ALA A 94 -11.83 3.61 -17.29
CA ALA A 94 -10.61 3.68 -16.49
C ALA A 94 -10.65 4.85 -15.49
N LYS A 95 -11.14 6.04 -15.90
CA LYS A 95 -11.35 7.18 -15.00
C LYS A 95 -12.37 6.87 -13.91
N PHE A 96 -13.49 6.25 -14.29
CA PHE A 96 -14.54 5.87 -13.33
C PHE A 96 -14.01 4.89 -12.29
N LEU A 97 -13.38 3.79 -12.72
CA LEU A 97 -12.80 2.79 -11.82
C LEU A 97 -11.69 3.38 -10.95
N PHE A 98 -10.85 4.28 -11.50
CA PHE A 98 -9.83 4.97 -10.72
C PHE A 98 -10.45 5.80 -9.58
N ILE A 99 -11.52 6.57 -9.86
CA ILE A 99 -12.19 7.38 -8.84
C ILE A 99 -12.74 6.50 -7.71
N GLU A 100 -13.43 5.41 -8.07
CA GLU A 100 -14.00 4.48 -7.09
C GLU A 100 -12.91 3.78 -6.27
N GLU A 101 -11.82 3.36 -6.90
CA GLU A 101 -10.73 2.70 -6.19
C GLU A 101 -9.98 3.67 -5.26
N VAL A 102 -9.82 4.95 -5.62
CA VAL A 102 -9.25 5.95 -4.70
C VAL A 102 -10.15 6.16 -3.47
N ARG A 103 -11.47 6.16 -3.66
CA ARG A 103 -12.44 6.26 -2.54
C ARG A 103 -12.37 5.03 -1.64
N SER A 104 -12.35 3.84 -2.24
CA SER A 104 -12.18 2.56 -1.55
C SER A 104 -10.87 2.51 -0.76
N LEU A 105 -9.76 2.92 -1.37
CA LEU A 105 -8.45 2.98 -0.71
C LEU A 105 -8.50 3.90 0.49
N GLU A 106 -9.05 5.11 0.37
CA GLU A 106 -9.15 6.08 1.48
C GLU A 106 -9.91 5.49 2.67
N GLN A 107 -10.98 4.74 2.42
CA GLN A 107 -11.77 4.09 3.47
C GLN A 107 -11.03 2.93 4.13
N ARG A 108 -10.30 2.11 3.37
CA ARG A 108 -9.59 0.92 3.86
C ARG A 108 -8.21 1.22 4.47
N LEU A 109 -7.65 2.40 4.17
CA LEU A 109 -6.28 2.74 4.54
C LEU A 109 -6.03 2.70 6.07
N PRO A 110 -6.94 3.17 6.94
CA PRO A 110 -6.76 3.06 8.39
C PRO A 110 -6.59 1.60 8.84
N GLU A 111 -7.45 0.70 8.38
CA GLU A 111 -7.37 -0.73 8.75
C GLU A 111 -6.14 -1.40 8.16
N LEU A 112 -5.77 -1.05 6.91
CA LEU A 112 -4.54 -1.53 6.27
C LEU A 112 -3.29 -1.11 7.06
N LEU A 113 -3.24 0.15 7.50
CA LEU A 113 -2.14 0.65 8.33
C LEU A 113 -2.02 -0.13 9.64
N GLU A 114 -3.13 -0.41 10.31
CA GLU A 114 -3.13 -1.20 11.54
C GLU A 114 -2.68 -2.64 11.28
N LYS A 115 -3.10 -3.23 10.15
CA LYS A 115 -2.61 -4.54 9.72
C LYS A 115 -1.12 -4.52 9.43
N TRP A 116 -0.60 -3.54 8.69
CA TRP A 116 0.83 -3.48 8.37
C TRP A 116 1.69 -3.29 9.62
N LYS A 117 1.21 -2.53 10.60
CA LYS A 117 1.87 -2.45 11.92
C LYS A 117 1.83 -3.78 12.67
N ASP A 118 0.72 -4.51 12.61
CA ASP A 118 0.64 -5.85 13.19
C ASP A 118 1.66 -6.78 12.55
N ASP A 119 1.74 -6.77 11.22
CA ASP A 119 2.66 -7.60 10.44
C ASP A 119 4.15 -7.23 10.68
N ALA A 120 4.42 -5.99 11.11
CA ALA A 120 5.76 -5.47 11.38
C ALA A 120 6.19 -5.60 12.86
N ASP A 121 5.27 -5.83 13.80
CA ASP A 121 5.63 -5.98 15.22
C ASP A 121 6.27 -7.36 15.46
N PRO A 122 7.56 -7.43 15.82
CA PRO A 122 8.26 -8.71 16.02
C PRO A 122 7.72 -9.54 17.20
N ARG A 123 6.84 -8.96 18.03
CA ARG A 123 6.17 -9.65 19.14
C ARG A 123 4.95 -10.43 18.68
N ILE A 124 4.47 -10.20 17.45
CA ILE A 124 3.34 -10.90 16.86
C ILE A 124 3.91 -12.03 15.99
N PRO A 125 3.64 -13.31 16.31
CA PRO A 125 4.13 -14.42 15.51
C PRO A 125 3.63 -14.35 14.05
N ASP A 126 4.49 -14.67 13.10
CA ASP A 126 4.09 -14.82 11.69
C ASP A 126 3.37 -16.16 11.50
N GLU A 127 2.04 -16.12 11.34
CA GLU A 127 1.19 -17.29 11.12
C GLU A 127 1.61 -18.14 9.91
N SER A 128 2.31 -17.55 8.93
CA SER A 128 2.71 -18.24 7.70
C SER A 128 3.84 -19.25 7.89
N VAL A 129 4.59 -19.15 8.99
CA VAL A 129 5.74 -20.00 9.31
C VAL A 129 5.32 -21.34 9.93
N TRP A 130 4.12 -21.42 10.51
CA TRP A 130 3.70 -22.55 11.34
C TRP A 130 2.92 -23.62 10.59
N GLN A 131 3.08 -24.88 11.02
CA GLN A 131 2.37 -26.01 10.40
C GLN A 131 0.87 -25.96 10.74
N PRO A 132 -0.03 -26.46 9.87
CA PRO A 132 -1.49 -26.43 10.08
C PRO A 132 -1.97 -26.86 11.47
N GLU A 133 -1.36 -27.89 12.02
CA GLU A 133 -1.60 -28.46 13.35
C GLU A 133 -1.23 -27.50 14.51
N GLU A 134 -0.25 -26.61 14.32
CA GLU A 134 0.20 -25.62 15.30
C GLU A 134 -0.53 -24.27 15.14
N ARG A 135 -1.24 -24.07 14.02
CA ARG A 135 -1.90 -22.78 13.70
C ARG A 135 -2.98 -22.39 14.69
N ALA A 136 -3.68 -23.34 15.33
CA ALA A 136 -4.74 -23.01 16.26
C ALA A 136 -4.20 -22.35 17.54
N GLU A 137 -3.08 -22.87 18.07
CA GLU A 137 -2.41 -22.31 19.26
C GLU A 137 -1.72 -20.98 18.93
N VAL A 138 -1.07 -20.91 17.76
CA VAL A 138 -0.42 -19.70 17.27
C VAL A 138 -1.43 -18.59 16.96
N ALA A 139 -2.60 -18.92 16.43
CA ALA A 139 -3.65 -17.95 16.10
C ALA A 139 -4.13 -17.19 17.35
N GLU A 140 -4.22 -17.86 18.49
CA GLU A 140 -4.59 -17.21 19.75
C GLU A 140 -3.46 -16.29 20.24
N ALA A 141 -2.20 -16.73 20.18
CA ALA A 141 -1.05 -15.89 20.51
C ALA A 141 -0.98 -14.64 19.60
N VAL A 142 -1.25 -14.80 18.31
CA VAL A 142 -1.31 -13.70 17.34
C VAL A 142 -2.47 -12.75 17.66
N ARG A 143 -3.66 -13.28 17.98
CA ARG A 143 -4.81 -12.46 18.36
C ARG A 143 -4.51 -11.62 19.59
N ILE A 144 -3.92 -12.22 20.63
CA ILE A 144 -3.51 -11.53 21.85
C ILE A 144 -2.44 -10.48 21.53
N GLY A 145 -1.39 -10.84 20.78
CA GLY A 145 -0.33 -9.92 20.39
C GLY A 145 -0.84 -8.70 19.63
N LYS A 146 -1.77 -8.90 18.68
CA LYS A 146 -2.44 -7.80 17.94
C LYS A 146 -3.22 -6.88 18.89
N LEU A 147 -3.98 -7.43 19.84
CA LEU A 147 -4.73 -6.65 20.82
C LEU A 147 -3.80 -5.82 21.72
N GLU A 148 -2.76 -6.44 22.28
CA GLU A 148 -1.80 -5.75 23.14
C GLU A 148 -1.04 -4.65 22.40
N ARG A 149 -0.66 -4.88 21.15
CA ARG A 149 0.00 -3.88 20.30
C ARG A 149 -0.90 -2.67 20.08
N ARG A 150 -2.17 -2.90 19.72
CA ARG A 150 -3.16 -1.83 19.53
C ARG A 150 -3.46 -1.07 20.81
N GLU A 151 -3.50 -1.76 21.95
CA GLU A 151 -3.68 -1.16 23.27
C GLU A 151 -2.53 -0.23 23.62
N ARG A 152 -1.27 -0.67 23.40
CA ARG A 152 -0.08 0.17 23.57
C ARG A 152 -0.12 1.42 22.69
N ASP A 153 -0.49 1.26 21.42
CA ASP A 153 -0.64 2.38 20.48
C ASP A 153 -1.75 3.35 20.90
N ARG A 154 -2.82 2.86 21.55
CA ARG A 154 -3.90 3.69 22.08
C ARG A 154 -3.43 4.49 23.29
N ILE A 155 -2.84 3.83 24.28
CA ILE A 155 -2.31 4.48 25.49
C ILE A 155 -1.30 5.56 25.12
N LYS A 156 -0.35 5.24 24.24
CA LYS A 156 0.65 6.20 23.77
C LYS A 156 0.01 7.43 23.11
N ARG A 157 -1.02 7.24 22.27
CA ARG A 157 -1.75 8.36 21.65
C ARG A 157 -2.45 9.22 22.70
N GLU A 158 -3.13 8.61 23.67
CA GLU A 158 -3.79 9.35 24.75
C GLU A 158 -2.77 10.15 25.60
N GLU A 159 -1.56 9.61 25.81
CA GLU A 159 -0.47 10.32 26.49
C GLU A 159 0.05 11.50 25.65
N GLU A 160 0.31 11.30 24.36
CA GLU A 160 0.75 12.37 23.45
C GLU A 160 -0.30 13.50 23.34
N GLU A 161 -1.60 13.16 23.29
CA GLU A 161 -2.70 14.12 23.31
C GLU A 161 -2.75 14.92 24.63
N LYS A 162 -2.61 14.24 25.78
CA LYS A 162 -2.53 14.93 27.10
C LYS A 162 -1.34 15.86 27.21
N LEU A 163 -0.24 15.56 26.52
CA LEU A 163 0.97 16.37 26.48
C LEU A 163 0.91 17.52 25.46
N GLY A 164 -0.21 17.69 24.74
CA GLY A 164 -0.36 18.72 23.71
C GLY A 164 0.56 18.52 22.51
N MET A 165 1.06 17.29 22.29
CA MET A 165 1.96 16.99 21.17
C MET A 165 1.25 16.97 19.81
N TRP A 166 -0.08 17.07 19.82
CA TRP A 166 -0.95 17.05 18.65
C TRP A 166 -1.85 18.29 18.55
N ASP A 167 -1.46 19.43 19.17
CA ASP A 167 -2.15 20.70 18.98
C ASP A 167 -1.83 21.33 17.60
N GLU A 168 -2.90 21.46 16.79
CA GLU A 168 -3.06 22.00 15.42
C GLU A 168 -2.54 21.20 14.21
#